data_AF-A0AAP2RKN7-F1
#
_entry.id   AF-A0AAP2RKN7-F1
#
_cell.length_a   1.000
_cell.length_b   1.000
_cell.length_c   1.000
_cell.angle_alpha   90.00
_cell.angle_beta   90.00
_cell.angle_gamma   90.00
#
_symmetry.space_group_name_H-M   'P 1'
#
loop_
_entity.id
_entity.type
_entity.pdbx_description
1 polymer ?
#
loop_
_entity_poly.entity_id
_entity_poly.type
_entity_poly.pdbx_seq_one_letter_code
_entity_poly.pdbx_strand_id
1 'polypeptide(L)'
;MTENYRGCYEYLSAQYPEVGGYEFYKELFPDNENSGERHTDFSHPNAVYLYRDEQSEDKKLRRRKMYNDTWEQDYMEFVEGNSLTLCSGLAYRRKENRLENAQRMYALIFDLDGVGLAELRNLFLRFGGDPERVRRLPMPTFLVLSGTGLHIYYVFQQPIDLYPNIKIQLKSLKYDLTFRLWEYGSTSQVKAIQYQSINQSFRMVGSINDKHGTELVAFRTGERVTLDYLNAYAKPENRVDVNKPFSPSKMTRAEAREAYPEWYERVVVRGEKGRKKWDIAGKVHGDDPYALYHWWLRQIGEIKGGHRYFFLMCLAIYAYKCGVSKQQLRQDMKEAFDDLQMVKHENALTEEDIRSALEAYDKEYYNFTISDIEALTDVRIERNKRNGRSQKEHLKRARAVQEVDYPGGTWRRKGAEEKKAQVYAWRQEHPEGRKADCHRDTGLDPKTIRKWWDTVPEGHITVKIRPSQALSDLLVEEFKKGL
;
A
#
# COMPACT_ATOMS: atom_id res chain seq x y z
N MET A 1 27.47 24.34 -14.67
CA MET A 1 26.76 25.15 -13.66
C MET A 1 25.57 25.86 -14.31
N THR A 2 24.37 25.69 -13.77
CA THR A 2 23.13 26.29 -14.30
C THR A 2 22.93 27.73 -13.79
N GLU A 3 22.16 28.55 -14.50
CA GLU A 3 21.83 29.92 -14.08
C GLU A 3 21.04 29.92 -12.75
N ASN A 4 20.10 28.98 -12.58
CA ASN A 4 19.37 28.77 -11.33
C ASN A 4 20.33 28.52 -10.15
N TYR A 5 21.29 27.60 -10.31
CA TYR A 5 22.26 27.30 -9.25
C TYR A 5 23.06 28.55 -8.87
N ARG A 6 23.59 29.25 -9.87
CA ARG A 6 24.41 30.44 -9.66
C ARG A 6 23.65 31.55 -8.93
N GLY A 7 22.43 31.87 -9.38
CA GLY A 7 21.61 32.90 -8.73
C GLY A 7 21.24 32.55 -7.29
N CYS A 8 20.90 31.28 -7.03
CA CYS A 8 20.64 30.79 -5.67
C CYS A 8 21.89 30.85 -4.78
N TYR A 9 23.05 30.45 -5.31
CA TYR A 9 24.33 30.50 -4.59
C TYR A 9 24.70 31.93 -4.22
N GLU A 10 24.69 32.87 -5.17
CA GLU A 10 24.97 34.29 -4.94
C GLU A 10 24.01 34.89 -3.89
N TYR A 11 22.72 34.51 -3.92
CA TYR A 11 21.76 34.98 -2.92
C TYR A 11 21.99 34.43 -1.52
N LEU A 12 22.27 33.13 -1.38
CA LEU A 12 22.47 32.48 -0.07
C LEU A 12 23.82 32.88 0.54
N SER A 13 24.91 32.82 -0.23
CA SER A 13 26.25 33.18 0.23
C SER A 13 26.36 34.63 0.74
N ALA A 14 25.55 35.54 0.20
CA ALA A 14 25.51 36.94 0.65
C ALA A 14 24.85 37.14 2.03
N GLN A 15 24.06 36.17 2.52
CA GLN A 15 23.20 36.33 3.70
C GLN A 15 23.46 35.29 4.79
N TYR A 16 23.97 34.12 4.43
CA TYR A 16 24.09 32.98 5.33
C TYR A 16 25.48 32.37 5.23
N PRO A 17 26.05 31.91 6.36
CA PRO A 17 27.34 31.24 6.35
C PRO A 17 27.23 29.87 5.66
N GLU A 18 28.17 29.63 4.76
CA GLU A 18 28.41 28.33 4.15
C GLU A 18 28.98 27.36 5.20
N VAL A 19 28.61 26.08 5.12
CA VAL A 19 29.05 25.03 6.04
C VAL A 19 29.71 23.92 5.24
N GLY A 20 30.96 23.60 5.58
CA GLY A 20 31.71 22.50 4.98
C GLY A 20 31.03 21.14 5.19
N GLY A 21 31.16 20.22 4.22
CA GLY A 21 30.45 18.96 4.25
C GLY A 21 30.85 18.04 5.42
N TYR A 22 32.12 18.03 5.83
CA TYR A 22 32.57 17.26 7.00
C TYR A 22 31.83 17.72 8.28
N GLU A 23 31.84 19.02 8.55
CA GLU A 23 31.23 19.69 9.69
C GLU A 23 29.72 19.52 9.66
N PHE A 24 29.11 19.65 8.48
CA PHE A 24 27.68 19.46 8.28
C PHE A 24 27.22 18.09 8.78
N TYR A 25 27.90 17.01 8.38
CA TYR A 25 27.52 15.65 8.78
C TYR A 25 27.93 15.30 10.20
N LYS A 26 29.05 15.84 10.69
CA LYS A 26 29.47 15.71 12.10
C LYS A 26 28.45 16.35 13.04
N GLU A 27 27.90 17.50 12.66
CA GLU A 27 26.84 18.16 13.41
C GLU A 27 25.50 17.41 13.30
N LEU A 28 25.19 16.88 12.12
CA LEU A 28 23.94 16.16 11.85
C LEU A 28 23.84 14.86 12.66
N PHE A 29 24.96 14.15 12.86
CA PHE A 29 25.02 12.87 13.57
C PHE A 29 26.06 12.89 14.70
N PRO A 30 25.77 13.57 15.82
CA PRO A 30 26.74 13.82 16.88
C PRO A 30 27.07 12.59 17.76
N ASP A 31 26.30 11.51 17.65
CA ASP A 31 26.35 10.32 18.52
C ASP A 31 26.55 9.01 17.74
N ASN A 32 27.20 9.08 16.58
CA ASN A 32 27.69 7.88 15.88
C ASN A 32 28.71 7.13 16.75
N GLU A 33 28.75 5.80 16.62
CA GLU A 33 29.74 4.93 17.28
C GLU A 33 31.15 5.23 16.75
N ASN A 34 32.19 4.93 17.54
CA ASN A 34 33.56 4.84 17.01
C ASN A 34 33.78 3.49 16.31
N SER A 35 34.77 3.42 15.44
CA SER A 35 35.14 2.21 14.72
C SER A 35 35.51 1.09 15.71
N GLY A 36 34.88 -0.07 15.54
CA GLY A 36 35.10 -1.25 16.39
C GLY A 36 34.20 -1.34 17.62
N GLU A 37 33.51 -0.27 18.00
CA GLU A 37 32.48 -0.31 19.04
C GLU A 37 31.26 -1.14 18.57
N ARG A 38 30.63 -1.85 19.52
CA ARG A 38 29.41 -2.62 19.26
C ARG A 38 28.45 -2.50 20.44
N HIS A 39 27.59 -1.50 20.39
CA HIS A 39 26.51 -1.38 21.37
C HIS A 39 25.42 -2.40 21.04
N THR A 40 24.95 -3.19 22.01
CA THR A 40 23.87 -4.19 21.83
C THR A 40 22.51 -3.72 22.34
N ASP A 41 22.49 -2.62 23.08
CA ASP A 41 21.36 -2.05 23.83
C ASP A 41 20.56 -0.95 23.07
N PHE A 42 20.81 -0.78 21.77
CA PHE A 42 20.15 0.23 20.94
C PHE A 42 20.47 1.69 21.32
N SER A 43 21.50 1.94 22.13
CA SER A 43 21.84 3.32 22.54
C SER A 43 22.46 4.17 21.42
N HIS A 44 23.23 3.55 20.51
CA HIS A 44 24.04 4.24 19.49
C HIS A 44 23.78 3.66 18.07
N PRO A 45 22.70 4.07 17.37
CA PRO A 45 22.57 3.80 15.94
C PRO A 45 23.54 4.67 15.13
N ASN A 46 23.98 4.22 13.95
CA ASN A 46 24.88 5.02 13.10
C ASN A 46 24.18 5.51 11.84
N ALA A 47 24.55 6.69 11.36
CA ALA A 47 24.28 7.06 9.98
C ALA A 47 24.95 6.08 9.01
N VAL A 48 24.27 5.86 7.88
CA VAL A 48 24.75 4.99 6.81
C VAL A 48 24.66 5.79 5.52
N TYR A 49 25.75 5.82 4.77
CA TYR A 49 25.84 6.50 3.49
C TYR A 49 26.27 5.55 2.38
N LEU A 50 25.90 5.92 1.16
CA LEU A 50 26.30 5.24 -0.07
C LEU A 50 27.25 6.13 -0.84
N TYR A 51 28.20 5.55 -1.56
CA TYR A 51 29.07 6.26 -2.48
C TYR A 51 29.31 5.43 -3.74
N ARG A 52 29.53 6.10 -4.87
CA ARG A 52 29.93 5.44 -6.10
C ARG A 52 31.41 5.12 -6.03
N ASP A 53 31.73 3.84 -6.18
CA ASP A 53 33.10 3.36 -6.22
C ASP A 53 33.69 3.60 -7.62
N GLU A 54 34.36 4.74 -7.79
CA GLU A 54 34.91 5.17 -9.08
C GLU A 54 36.13 4.34 -9.51
N GLN A 55 36.74 3.59 -8.59
CA GLN A 55 37.86 2.70 -8.87
C GLN A 55 37.40 1.34 -9.41
N SER A 56 36.13 0.99 -9.22
CA SER A 56 35.56 -0.26 -9.71
C SER A 56 35.05 -0.13 -11.15
N GLU A 57 35.37 -1.11 -12.00
CA GLU A 57 34.87 -1.16 -13.40
C GLU A 57 33.34 -1.12 -13.49
N ASP A 58 32.64 -1.64 -12.48
CA ASP A 58 31.18 -1.69 -12.45
C ASP A 58 30.51 -0.40 -11.91
N LYS A 59 31.30 0.55 -11.39
CA LYS A 59 30.86 1.81 -10.77
C LYS A 59 29.68 1.64 -9.80
N LYS A 60 29.63 0.52 -9.07
CA LYS A 60 28.52 0.24 -8.15
C LYS A 60 28.52 1.17 -6.95
N LEU A 61 27.32 1.38 -6.42
CA LEU A 61 27.14 2.01 -5.11
C LEU A 61 27.61 1.06 -4.00
N ARG A 62 28.56 1.51 -3.20
CA ARG A 62 29.04 0.86 -1.99
C ARG A 62 28.41 1.53 -0.78
N ARG A 63 28.39 0.83 0.35
CA ARG A 63 27.75 1.27 1.59
C ARG A 63 28.75 1.33 2.72
N ARG A 64 28.74 2.42 3.48
CA ARG A 64 29.55 2.60 4.69
C ARG A 64 28.70 3.10 5.85
N LYS A 65 29.15 2.75 7.07
CA LYS A 65 28.69 3.38 8.29
C LYS A 65 29.53 4.64 8.50
N MET A 66 28.90 5.70 8.99
CA MET A 66 29.60 6.90 9.44
C MET A 66 30.03 6.66 10.89
N TYR A 67 31.32 6.46 11.12
CA TYR A 67 31.89 6.36 12.48
C TYR A 67 32.49 7.71 12.90
N ASN A 68 32.36 8.05 14.17
CA ASN A 68 32.77 9.35 14.69
C ASN A 68 34.29 9.59 14.59
N ASP A 69 35.10 8.57 14.91
CA ASP A 69 36.57 8.63 14.94
C ASP A 69 37.22 8.63 13.56
N THR A 70 36.58 8.02 12.54
CA THR A 70 37.12 7.95 11.18
C THR A 70 36.41 8.89 10.19
N TRP A 71 35.44 9.69 10.64
CA TRP A 71 34.57 10.46 9.72
C TRP A 71 35.34 11.41 8.82
N GLU A 72 36.37 12.08 9.33
CA GLU A 72 37.15 13.05 8.54
C GLU A 72 37.79 12.40 7.32
N GLN A 73 38.50 11.28 7.54
CA GLN A 73 39.12 10.52 6.47
C GLN A 73 38.06 9.94 5.51
N ASP A 74 36.97 9.40 6.04
CA ASP A 74 35.88 8.83 5.25
C ASP A 74 35.17 9.86 4.37
N TYR A 75 35.04 11.10 4.85
CA TYR A 75 34.47 12.19 4.08
C TYR A 75 35.39 12.57 2.90
N MET A 76 36.68 12.78 3.17
CA MET A 76 37.64 13.16 2.13
C MET A 76 37.84 12.07 1.09
N GLU A 77 37.85 10.79 1.49
CA GLU A 77 38.11 9.67 0.59
C GLU A 77 36.88 9.26 -0.23
N PHE A 78 35.69 9.29 0.36
CA PHE A 78 34.49 8.69 -0.25
C PHE A 78 33.37 9.67 -0.60
N VAL A 79 33.40 10.91 -0.08
CA VAL A 79 32.29 11.87 -0.22
C VAL A 79 32.66 13.10 -1.02
N GLU A 80 33.73 13.79 -0.61
CA GLU A 80 34.19 15.00 -1.29
C GLU A 80 34.54 14.71 -2.75
N GLY A 81 34.01 15.51 -3.67
CA GLY A 81 34.26 15.37 -5.11
C GLY A 81 33.59 14.16 -5.79
N ASN A 82 33.02 13.21 -5.03
CA ASN A 82 32.46 11.98 -5.60
C ASN A 82 31.19 12.27 -6.44
N SER A 83 31.04 11.59 -7.58
CA SER A 83 29.95 11.86 -8.54
C SER A 83 28.55 11.41 -8.08
N LEU A 84 28.46 10.52 -7.08
CA LEU A 84 27.20 10.12 -6.47
C LEU A 84 27.41 9.53 -5.07
N THR A 85 27.11 10.34 -4.07
CA THR A 85 26.98 9.87 -2.68
C THR A 85 25.61 10.18 -2.13
N LEU A 86 25.09 9.33 -1.25
CA LEU A 86 23.73 9.42 -0.74
C LEU A 86 23.68 9.17 0.76
N CYS A 87 23.07 10.07 1.52
CA CYS A 87 22.82 9.93 2.96
C CYS A 87 21.39 10.38 3.30
N SER A 88 20.72 9.68 4.22
CA SER A 88 19.42 10.13 4.75
C SER A 88 19.62 10.91 6.05
N GLY A 89 18.57 11.50 6.60
CA GLY A 89 18.59 12.11 7.94
C GLY A 89 18.42 11.10 9.08
N LEU A 90 18.62 9.80 8.82
CA LEU A 90 18.32 8.71 9.75
C LEU A 90 19.58 7.96 10.17
N ALA A 91 19.54 7.43 11.39
CA ALA A 91 20.51 6.46 11.88
C ALA A 91 19.89 5.06 11.97
N TYR A 92 20.72 4.05 11.71
CA TYR A 92 20.33 2.67 11.53
C TYR A 92 21.04 1.76 12.52
N ARG A 93 20.35 0.70 12.93
CA ARG A 93 20.92 -0.31 13.82
C ARG A 93 21.89 -1.25 13.11
N ARG A 94 21.57 -1.57 11.86
CA ARG A 94 22.32 -2.52 11.03
C ARG A 94 23.14 -1.78 9.99
N LYS A 95 23.95 -2.54 9.25
CA LYS A 95 24.70 -2.01 8.11
C LYS A 95 23.81 -1.47 7.00
N GLU A 96 22.56 -1.91 6.90
CA GLU A 96 21.67 -1.56 5.79
C GLU A 96 20.76 -0.38 6.11
N ASN A 97 20.70 0.60 5.20
CA ASN A 97 19.86 1.79 5.27
C ASN A 97 18.38 1.51 4.92
N ARG A 98 17.81 0.43 5.47
CA ARG A 98 16.40 0.07 5.29
C ARG A 98 15.53 0.69 6.38
N LEU A 99 14.32 1.10 6.03
CA LEU A 99 13.37 1.70 6.98
C LEU A 99 13.03 0.76 8.15
N GLU A 100 13.09 -0.56 7.97
CA GLU A 100 12.92 -1.54 9.06
C GLU A 100 14.02 -1.42 10.14
N ASN A 101 15.24 -1.05 9.74
CA ASN A 101 16.41 -0.89 10.60
C ASN A 101 16.61 0.55 11.07
N ALA A 102 15.84 1.50 10.54
CA ALA A 102 15.89 2.91 10.93
C ALA A 102 15.40 3.06 12.37
N GLN A 103 16.23 3.65 13.20
CA GLN A 103 16.03 3.72 14.64
C GLN A 103 15.82 5.14 15.12
N ARG A 104 16.60 6.10 14.65
CA ARG A 104 16.50 7.51 15.02
C ARG A 104 16.46 8.41 13.80
N MET A 105 15.72 9.50 13.88
CA MET A 105 15.71 10.57 12.90
C MET A 105 16.38 11.81 13.50
N TYR A 106 17.47 12.25 12.89
CA TYR A 106 18.21 13.45 13.26
C TYR A 106 17.75 14.66 12.47
N ALA A 107 17.32 14.45 11.22
CA ALA A 107 16.72 15.50 10.42
C ALA A 107 15.56 14.99 9.57
N LEU A 108 14.55 15.85 9.43
CA LEU A 108 13.54 15.70 8.40
C LEU A 108 13.98 16.50 7.17
N ILE A 109 14.23 15.79 6.07
CA ILE A 109 14.78 16.36 4.83
C ILE A 109 13.74 16.32 3.73
N PHE A 110 13.64 17.43 2.99
CA PHE A 110 12.83 17.61 1.80
C PHE A 110 13.74 17.90 0.62
N ASP A 111 13.33 17.45 -0.55
CA ASP A 111 13.97 17.77 -1.82
C ASP A 111 12.93 18.43 -2.71
N LEU A 112 13.26 19.64 -3.15
CA LEU A 112 12.39 20.52 -3.91
C LEU A 112 13.07 20.79 -5.25
N ASP A 113 12.49 20.24 -6.32
CA ASP A 113 13.02 20.40 -7.68
C ASP A 113 12.61 21.75 -8.29
N GLY A 114 13.42 22.21 -9.24
CA GLY A 114 13.12 23.40 -10.05
C GLY A 114 13.11 24.68 -9.22
N VAL A 115 14.14 24.89 -8.42
CA VAL A 115 14.27 26.08 -7.56
C VAL A 115 15.30 27.03 -8.17
N GLY A 116 14.81 28.11 -8.79
CA GLY A 116 15.63 29.26 -9.18
C GLY A 116 15.60 30.38 -8.13
N LEU A 117 16.23 31.51 -8.46
CA LEU A 117 16.33 32.65 -7.55
C LEU A 117 14.95 33.21 -7.14
N ALA A 118 13.99 33.28 -8.07
CA ALA A 118 12.65 33.77 -7.79
C ALA A 118 11.90 32.85 -6.81
N GLU A 119 11.98 31.54 -7.04
CA GLU A 119 11.39 30.52 -6.18
C GLU A 119 12.02 30.54 -4.78
N LEU A 120 13.34 30.66 -4.71
CA LEU A 120 14.07 30.76 -3.45
C LEU A 120 13.65 31.99 -2.65
N ARG A 121 13.53 33.16 -3.29
CA ARG A 121 13.04 34.38 -2.64
C ARG A 121 11.62 34.19 -2.10
N ASN A 122 10.75 33.56 -2.88
CA ASN A 122 9.38 33.25 -2.44
C ASN A 122 9.36 32.28 -1.25
N LEU A 123 10.28 31.31 -1.18
CA LEU A 123 10.44 30.45 -0.02
C LEU A 123 10.81 31.27 1.23
N PHE A 124 11.78 32.19 1.13
CA PHE A 124 12.15 33.06 2.26
C PHE A 124 11.04 33.99 2.73
N LEU A 125 10.15 34.44 1.85
CA LEU A 125 8.95 35.20 2.25
C LEU A 125 7.97 34.35 3.09
N ARG A 126 7.99 33.03 2.90
CA ARG A 126 7.12 32.07 3.59
C ARG A 126 7.75 31.47 4.83
N PHE A 127 9.08 31.34 4.86
CA PHE A 127 9.81 30.79 6.00
C PHE A 127 9.63 31.64 7.26
N GLY A 128 9.52 30.95 8.39
CA GLY A 128 9.29 31.54 9.69
C GLY A 128 7.92 32.22 9.82
N GLY A 129 7.79 33.02 10.88
CA GLY A 129 6.55 33.69 11.24
C GLY A 129 5.55 32.77 11.94
N ASP A 130 4.31 33.24 12.04
CA ASP A 130 3.23 32.58 12.76
C ASP A 130 2.69 31.36 11.95
N PRO A 131 2.76 30.13 12.49
CA PRO A 131 2.29 28.92 11.82
C PRO A 131 0.80 28.93 11.45
N GLU A 132 -0.03 29.72 12.14
CA GLU A 132 -1.46 29.83 11.84
C GLU A 132 -1.74 30.68 10.60
N ARG A 133 -0.76 31.49 10.16
CA ARG A 133 -0.92 32.31 8.96
C ARG A 133 -0.79 31.48 7.69
N VAL A 134 -1.58 31.88 6.70
CA VAL A 134 -1.68 31.19 5.41
C VAL A 134 -0.31 31.03 4.76
N ARG A 135 0.00 29.79 4.34
CA ARG A 135 1.19 29.41 3.57
C ARG A 135 2.54 29.70 4.26
N ARG A 136 2.56 29.87 5.59
CA ARG A 136 3.82 29.90 6.35
C ARG A 136 4.48 28.53 6.39
N LEU A 137 5.81 28.57 6.38
CA LEU A 137 6.69 27.41 6.39
C LEU A 137 7.64 27.51 7.58
N PRO A 138 8.01 26.38 8.21
CA PRO A 138 9.03 26.40 9.25
C PRO A 138 10.35 26.91 8.68
N MET A 139 11.12 27.66 9.47
CA MET A 139 12.47 28.07 9.09
C MET A 139 13.38 26.83 9.11
N PRO A 140 14.06 26.49 8.00
CA PRO A 140 14.96 25.34 7.97
C PRO A 140 16.25 25.61 8.74
N THR A 141 16.90 24.55 9.21
CA THR A 141 18.23 24.63 9.83
C THR A 141 19.27 24.84 8.74
N PHE A 142 19.22 24.02 7.68
CA PHE A 142 20.10 24.14 6.52
C PHE A 142 19.33 24.13 5.21
N LEU A 143 19.86 24.89 4.25
CA LEU A 143 19.51 24.79 2.84
C LEU A 143 20.73 24.29 2.07
N VAL A 144 20.55 23.23 1.26
CA VAL A 144 21.62 22.66 0.43
C VAL A 144 21.25 22.81 -1.03
N LEU A 145 22.12 23.44 -1.81
CA LEU A 145 21.96 23.54 -3.26
C LEU A 145 22.36 22.21 -3.90
N SER A 146 21.43 21.54 -4.58
CA SER A 146 21.64 20.20 -5.14
C SER A 146 21.84 20.17 -6.66
N GLY A 147 21.97 21.34 -7.30
CA GLY A 147 22.05 21.50 -8.75
C GLY A 147 20.89 22.35 -9.27
N THR A 148 19.79 21.71 -9.67
CA THR A 148 18.55 22.40 -10.11
C THR A 148 17.47 22.47 -9.03
N GLY A 149 17.73 21.86 -7.88
CA GLY A 149 16.82 21.81 -6.74
C GLY A 149 17.46 22.28 -5.45
N LEU A 150 16.70 22.15 -4.37
CA LEU A 150 17.06 22.57 -3.04
C LEU A 150 16.71 21.46 -2.05
N HIS A 151 17.70 20.98 -1.29
CA HIS A 151 17.40 20.16 -0.13
C HIS A 151 17.19 21.07 1.09
N ILE A 152 16.11 20.81 1.82
CA ILE A 152 15.67 21.60 2.98
C ILE A 152 15.77 20.71 4.21
N TYR A 153 16.68 21.03 5.13
CA TYR A 153 16.96 20.24 6.32
C TYR A 153 16.37 20.90 7.56
N TYR A 154 15.51 20.16 8.26
CA TYR A 154 15.07 20.49 9.61
C TYR A 154 15.76 19.54 10.59
N VAL A 155 16.85 19.99 11.21
CA VAL A 155 17.65 19.19 12.15
C VAL A 155 17.02 19.29 13.53
N PHE A 156 16.72 18.16 14.15
CA PHE A 156 16.08 18.13 15.45
C PHE A 156 17.06 18.45 16.58
N GLN A 157 16.61 19.21 17.57
CA GLN A 157 17.36 19.43 18.82
C GLN A 157 17.60 18.11 19.56
N GLN A 158 16.57 17.26 19.61
CA GLN A 158 16.65 15.89 20.11
C GLN A 158 16.20 14.93 19.01
N PRO A 159 17.00 13.89 18.68
CA PRO A 159 16.63 12.94 17.63
C PRO A 159 15.34 12.20 18.01
N ILE A 160 14.51 11.91 17.01
CA ILE A 160 13.22 11.24 17.22
C ILE A 160 13.40 9.73 17.09
N ASP A 161 13.07 8.98 18.14
CA ASP A 161 13.03 7.52 18.10
C ASP A 161 11.91 7.01 17.18
N LEU A 162 12.27 6.18 16.21
CA LEU A 162 11.40 5.74 15.12
C LEU A 162 10.71 4.40 15.43
N TYR A 163 9.75 4.44 16.35
CA TYR A 163 8.80 3.33 16.51
C TYR A 163 7.87 3.22 15.28
N PRO A 164 7.30 2.02 14.99
CA PRO A 164 6.45 1.83 13.80
C PRO A 164 5.31 2.84 13.64
N ASN A 165 4.66 3.23 14.74
CA ASN A 165 3.63 4.27 14.74
C ASN A 165 4.19 5.67 14.46
N ILE A 166 5.36 5.99 15.01
CA ILE A 166 6.03 7.27 14.78
C ILE A 166 6.47 7.40 13.32
N LYS A 167 6.96 6.32 12.71
CA LYS A 167 7.28 6.29 11.26
C LYS A 167 6.08 6.66 10.39
N ILE A 168 4.88 6.16 10.71
CA ILE A 168 3.64 6.49 9.98
C ILE A 168 3.26 7.95 10.20
N GLN A 169 3.32 8.44 11.43
CA GLN A 169 2.99 9.84 11.74
C GLN A 169 3.97 10.82 11.07
N LEU A 170 5.28 10.55 11.11
CA LEU A 170 6.30 11.36 10.44
C LEU A 170 6.14 11.35 8.92
N LYS A 171 5.67 10.24 8.32
CA LYS A 171 5.31 10.21 6.90
C LYS A 171 4.16 11.20 6.62
N SER A 172 3.11 11.21 7.43
CA SER A 172 2.00 12.16 7.27
C SER A 172 2.45 13.61 7.44
N LEU A 173 3.27 13.90 8.46
CA LEU A 173 3.87 15.22 8.68
C LEU A 173 4.70 15.66 7.48
N LYS A 174 5.60 14.79 7.00
CA LYS A 174 6.42 15.05 5.82
C LYS A 174 5.54 15.35 4.60
N TYR A 175 4.48 14.58 4.37
CA TYR A 175 3.62 14.81 3.21
C TYR A 175 2.86 16.15 3.29
N ASP A 176 2.33 16.52 4.46
CA ASP A 176 1.67 17.82 4.63
C ASP A 176 2.63 18.98 4.36
N LEU A 177 3.85 18.90 4.87
CA LEU A 177 4.87 19.92 4.66
C LEU A 177 5.41 19.94 3.22
N THR A 178 5.57 18.78 2.57
CA THR A 178 5.94 18.71 1.13
C THR A 178 4.91 19.44 0.29
N PHE A 179 3.62 19.21 0.53
CA PHE A 179 2.54 19.90 -0.18
C PHE A 179 2.59 21.43 0.01
N ARG A 180 2.93 21.90 1.21
CA ARG A 180 3.06 23.34 1.50
C ARG A 180 4.30 23.97 0.89
N LEU A 181 5.41 23.23 0.86
CA LEU A 181 6.68 23.66 0.27
C LEU A 181 6.60 23.75 -1.26
N TRP A 182 5.82 22.85 -1.89
CA TRP A 182 5.79 22.69 -3.33
C TRP A 182 4.59 23.39 -3.97
N GLU A 183 4.77 24.66 -4.37
CA GLU A 183 3.78 25.42 -5.12
C GLU A 183 4.31 25.79 -6.50
N TYR A 184 3.69 25.19 -7.53
CA TYR A 184 4.02 25.43 -8.93
C TYR A 184 3.88 26.91 -9.30
N GLY A 185 4.93 27.46 -9.91
CA GLY A 185 4.99 28.86 -10.33
C GLY A 185 5.26 29.85 -9.19
N SER A 186 5.44 29.36 -7.95
CA SER A 186 5.82 30.21 -6.81
C SER A 186 7.09 29.73 -6.13
N THR A 187 7.12 28.50 -5.62
CA THR A 187 8.27 27.94 -4.89
C THR A 187 8.94 26.78 -5.62
N SER A 188 8.34 26.32 -6.72
CA SER A 188 8.94 25.36 -7.65
C SER A 188 8.49 25.64 -9.09
N GLN A 189 9.38 25.41 -10.04
CA GLN A 189 9.12 25.43 -11.48
C GLN A 189 8.47 24.13 -11.97
N VAL A 190 8.37 23.11 -11.11
CA VAL A 190 7.83 21.79 -11.46
C VAL A 190 6.39 21.67 -10.97
N LYS A 191 5.48 21.27 -11.87
CA LYS A 191 4.04 21.20 -11.56
C LYS A 191 3.67 20.00 -10.68
N ALA A 192 4.28 18.84 -10.92
CA ALA A 192 3.96 17.61 -10.22
C ALA A 192 4.75 17.53 -8.90
N ILE A 193 4.03 17.43 -7.78
CA ILE A 193 4.63 17.29 -6.45
C ILE A 193 5.21 15.87 -6.32
N GLN A 194 6.46 15.78 -5.89
CA GLN A 194 7.08 14.49 -5.58
C GLN A 194 7.05 14.21 -4.07
N TYR A 195 6.32 13.17 -3.67
CA TYR A 195 6.27 12.74 -2.27
C TYR A 195 7.32 11.66 -1.99
N GLN A 196 8.21 11.95 -1.04
CA GLN A 196 9.33 11.08 -0.70
C GLN A 196 9.18 10.42 0.66
N SER A 197 9.71 9.21 0.81
CA SER A 197 9.76 8.50 2.10
C SER A 197 10.60 9.27 3.14
N ILE A 198 10.34 9.03 4.43
CA ILE A 198 11.21 9.51 5.50
C ILE A 198 12.61 8.86 5.48
N ASN A 199 12.74 7.71 4.81
CA ASN A 199 14.00 6.98 4.63
C ASN A 199 14.73 7.34 3.32
N GLN A 200 14.22 8.31 2.57
CA GLN A 200 14.87 8.75 1.32
C GLN A 200 16.28 9.24 1.64
N SER A 201 17.25 8.82 0.81
CA SER A 201 18.62 9.33 0.85
C SER A 201 18.79 10.45 -0.18
N PHE A 202 19.60 11.44 0.16
CA PHE A 202 19.85 12.67 -0.59
C PHE A 202 21.34 12.78 -0.92
N ARG A 203 21.66 13.48 -2.00
CA ARG A 203 23.05 13.73 -2.37
C ARG A 203 23.79 14.47 -1.26
N MET A 204 25.02 14.07 -0.96
CA MET A 204 25.74 14.63 0.19
C MET A 204 26.42 15.97 -0.15
N VAL A 205 26.51 16.86 0.84
CA VAL A 205 27.28 18.12 0.75
C VAL A 205 28.75 17.81 0.46
N GLY A 206 29.36 18.56 -0.46
CA GLY A 206 30.74 18.34 -0.96
C GLY A 206 30.85 17.35 -2.12
N SER A 207 29.79 16.59 -2.43
CA SER A 207 29.76 15.74 -3.62
C SER A 207 29.43 16.53 -4.90
N ILE A 208 29.71 15.95 -6.07
CA ILE A 208 29.44 16.59 -7.36
C ILE A 208 28.17 16.03 -8.00
N ASN A 209 27.28 16.91 -8.43
CA ASN A 209 26.17 16.52 -9.30
C ASN A 209 26.68 16.30 -10.73
N ASP A 210 26.84 15.04 -11.10
CA ASP A 210 27.32 14.59 -12.42
C ASP A 210 26.50 15.12 -13.62
N LYS A 211 25.23 15.48 -13.42
CA LYS A 211 24.39 16.05 -14.49
C LYS A 211 24.77 17.49 -14.86
N HIS A 212 25.28 18.27 -13.90
CA HIS A 212 25.50 19.71 -14.06
C HIS A 212 26.93 20.17 -13.74
N GLY A 213 27.77 19.27 -13.23
CA GLY A 213 29.12 19.56 -12.78
C GLY A 213 29.16 20.57 -11.65
N THR A 214 28.16 20.53 -10.75
CA THR A 214 28.04 21.47 -9.62
C THR A 214 28.23 20.73 -8.31
N GLU A 215 29.04 21.30 -7.44
CA GLU A 215 29.18 20.83 -6.06
C GLU A 215 27.90 21.09 -5.27
N LEU A 216 27.61 20.22 -4.30
CA LEU A 216 26.53 20.42 -3.35
C LEU A 216 27.01 21.24 -2.16
N VAL A 217 26.45 22.45 -2.02
CA VAL A 217 26.86 23.41 -0.99
C VAL A 217 25.74 23.64 0.03
N ALA A 218 26.09 23.66 1.31
CA ALA A 218 25.16 23.87 2.43
C ALA A 218 25.30 25.26 3.05
N PHE A 219 24.18 25.88 3.41
CA PHE A 219 24.10 27.14 4.12
C PHE A 219 23.32 26.98 5.43
N ARG A 220 23.85 27.52 6.53
CA ARG A 220 23.11 27.57 7.80
C ARG A 220 22.13 28.73 7.78
N THR A 221 20.86 28.41 7.77
CA THR A 221 19.77 29.40 7.63
C THR A 221 19.00 29.61 8.93
N GLY A 222 18.99 28.61 9.82
CA GLY A 222 18.30 28.70 11.10
C GLY A 222 18.85 27.72 12.12
N GLU A 223 18.20 27.70 13.28
CA GLU A 223 18.56 26.83 14.40
C GLU A 223 17.99 25.41 14.25
N ARG A 224 18.44 24.51 15.14
CA ARG A 224 17.80 23.20 15.30
C ARG A 224 16.37 23.36 15.78
N VAL A 225 15.47 22.53 15.27
CA VAL A 225 14.03 22.60 15.54
C VAL A 225 13.57 21.55 16.55
N THR A 226 12.44 21.81 17.20
CA THR A 226 11.72 20.79 17.98
C THR A 226 10.63 20.14 17.12
N LEU A 227 10.17 18.96 17.53
CA LEU A 227 9.02 18.33 16.87
C LEU A 227 7.76 19.18 16.99
N ASP A 228 7.54 19.80 18.16
CA ASP A 228 6.39 20.69 18.40
C ASP A 228 6.41 21.91 17.48
N TYR A 229 7.60 22.48 17.23
CA TYR A 229 7.76 23.57 16.28
C TYR A 229 7.31 23.15 14.88
N LEU A 230 7.76 22.00 14.36
CA LEU A 230 7.31 21.51 13.05
C LEU A 230 5.82 21.16 13.02
N ASN A 231 5.31 20.53 14.09
CA ASN A 231 3.91 20.18 14.22
C ASN A 231 2.98 21.39 14.12
N ALA A 232 3.41 22.55 14.62
CA ALA A 232 2.63 23.79 14.55
C ALA A 232 2.30 24.21 13.10
N TYR A 233 3.19 23.92 12.14
CA TYR A 233 2.99 24.21 10.72
C TYR A 233 2.16 23.17 9.99
N ALA A 234 1.85 22.02 10.62
CA ALA A 234 1.09 20.94 10.00
C ALA A 234 -0.37 20.95 10.42
N LYS A 235 -1.23 20.39 9.56
CA LYS A 235 -2.64 20.15 9.90
C LYS A 235 -2.76 19.22 11.12
N PRO A 236 -3.72 19.44 12.04
CA PRO A 236 -3.85 18.66 13.27
C PRO A 236 -3.81 17.13 13.08
N GLU A 237 -4.44 16.62 12.02
CA GLU A 237 -4.49 15.20 11.67
C GLU A 237 -3.16 14.61 11.17
N ASN A 238 -2.22 15.47 10.75
CA ASN A 238 -0.90 15.09 10.21
C ASN A 238 0.23 15.33 11.21
N ARG A 239 -0.08 15.82 12.42
CA ARG A 239 0.91 16.05 13.49
C ARG A 239 1.39 14.73 14.09
N VAL A 240 2.61 14.76 14.60
CA VAL A 240 3.23 13.62 15.28
C VAL A 240 3.03 13.75 16.78
N ASP A 241 2.41 12.74 17.37
CA ASP A 241 2.33 12.56 18.81
C ASP A 241 3.21 11.36 19.22
N VAL A 242 4.32 11.66 19.88
CA VAL A 242 5.28 10.68 20.39
C VAL A 242 4.80 9.98 21.66
N ASN A 243 3.89 10.61 22.41
CA ASN A 243 3.36 10.10 23.66
C ASN A 243 2.08 9.30 23.47
N LYS A 244 1.45 9.39 22.30
CA LYS A 244 0.24 8.64 21.97
C LYS A 244 0.46 7.14 22.21
N PRO A 245 -0.29 6.52 23.14
CA PRO A 245 -0.20 5.10 23.37
C PRO A 245 -0.50 4.35 22.07
N PHE A 246 0.51 3.67 21.55
CA PHE A 246 0.32 2.79 20.42
C PHE A 246 0.10 1.40 20.95
N SER A 247 -1.14 0.93 20.94
CA SER A 247 -1.43 -0.48 21.13
C SER A 247 -0.77 -1.23 19.98
N PRO A 248 0.28 -2.03 20.23
CA PRO A 248 0.79 -2.90 19.19
C PRO A 248 -0.38 -3.78 18.78
N SER A 249 -0.65 -3.92 17.49
CA SER A 249 -1.64 -4.90 16.98
C SER A 249 -1.17 -6.35 17.16
N LYS A 250 -0.36 -6.60 18.19
CA LYS A 250 0.21 -7.90 18.53
C LYS A 250 -0.81 -8.60 19.42
N MET A 251 -1.53 -9.48 18.78
CA MET A 251 -2.40 -10.45 19.40
C MET A 251 -1.58 -11.70 19.76
N THR A 252 -1.87 -12.33 20.90
CA THR A 252 -1.20 -13.58 21.30
C THR A 252 -1.50 -14.69 20.29
N ARG A 253 -0.69 -15.76 20.26
CA ARG A 253 -0.96 -16.91 19.37
C ARG A 253 -2.31 -17.56 19.67
N ALA A 254 -2.72 -17.61 20.94
CA ALA A 254 -4.01 -18.16 21.34
C ALA A 254 -5.17 -17.31 20.79
N GLU A 255 -5.13 -16.00 21.01
CA GLU A 255 -6.12 -15.07 20.46
C GLU A 255 -6.12 -15.08 18.92
N ALA A 256 -4.96 -15.22 18.28
CA ALA A 256 -4.84 -15.30 16.82
C ALA A 256 -5.48 -16.56 16.25
N ARG A 257 -5.37 -17.68 16.97
CA ARG A 257 -6.01 -18.94 16.60
C ARG A 257 -7.53 -18.84 16.67
N GLU A 258 -8.05 -18.12 17.65
CA GLU A 258 -9.49 -17.92 17.82
C GLU A 258 -10.06 -16.89 16.84
N ALA A 259 -9.42 -15.72 16.71
CA ALA A 259 -9.89 -14.63 15.87
C ALA A 259 -9.64 -14.86 14.37
N TYR A 260 -8.58 -15.59 14.00
CA TYR A 260 -8.20 -15.83 12.60
C TYR A 260 -7.76 -17.30 12.38
N PRO A 261 -8.66 -18.28 12.56
CA PRO A 261 -8.32 -19.70 12.54
C PRO A 261 -7.68 -20.15 11.22
N GLU A 262 -8.19 -19.69 10.08
CA GLU A 262 -7.60 -20.00 8.75
C GLU A 262 -6.19 -19.43 8.58
N TRP A 263 -5.96 -18.20 9.06
CA TRP A 263 -4.64 -17.59 9.01
C TRP A 263 -3.66 -18.34 9.93
N TYR A 264 -4.11 -18.70 11.14
CA TYR A 264 -3.28 -19.41 12.12
C TYR A 264 -2.87 -20.79 11.60
N GLU A 265 -3.81 -21.57 11.08
CA GLU A 265 -3.55 -22.86 10.45
C GLU A 265 -2.54 -22.72 9.30
N ARG A 266 -2.77 -21.78 8.39
CA ARG A 266 -1.90 -21.58 7.23
C ARG A 266 -0.50 -21.09 7.60
N VAL A 267 -0.40 -20.07 8.44
CA VAL A 267 0.86 -19.35 8.70
C VAL A 267 1.64 -19.93 9.87
N VAL A 268 0.95 -20.34 10.95
CA VAL A 268 1.58 -20.82 12.18
C VAL A 268 1.75 -22.34 12.18
N VAL A 269 0.74 -23.09 11.72
CA VAL A 269 0.79 -24.57 11.69
C VAL A 269 1.51 -25.06 10.42
N ARG A 270 1.04 -24.68 9.23
CA ARG A 270 1.61 -25.13 7.94
C ARG A 270 2.85 -24.37 7.50
N GLY A 271 3.18 -23.26 8.18
CA GLY A 271 4.37 -22.46 7.86
C GLY A 271 4.29 -21.70 6.54
N GLU A 272 3.12 -21.61 5.91
CA GLU A 272 2.89 -20.89 4.65
C GLU A 272 2.82 -19.38 4.91
N LYS A 273 3.98 -18.79 5.24
CA LYS A 273 4.14 -17.37 5.62
C LYS A 273 3.86 -16.37 4.49
N GLY A 274 3.61 -16.84 3.27
CA GLY A 274 3.17 -15.97 2.17
C GLY A 274 1.89 -15.23 2.54
N ARG A 275 1.77 -13.94 2.21
CA ARG A 275 0.49 -13.24 2.34
C ARG A 275 -0.51 -13.88 1.38
N LYS A 276 -1.78 -14.07 1.81
CA LYS A 276 -2.84 -14.53 0.91
C LYS A 276 -2.93 -13.53 -0.24
N LYS A 277 -2.55 -13.94 -1.45
CA LYS A 277 -2.77 -13.13 -2.64
C LYS A 277 -4.27 -12.89 -2.75
N TRP A 278 -4.67 -11.65 -3.02
CA TRP A 278 -6.03 -11.36 -3.44
C TRP A 278 -6.29 -12.25 -4.64
N ASP A 279 -7.29 -13.10 -4.51
CA ASP A 279 -7.85 -13.80 -5.63
C ASP A 279 -8.59 -12.77 -6.47
N ILE A 280 -7.87 -12.15 -7.41
CA ILE A 280 -8.43 -11.17 -8.33
C ILE A 280 -9.22 -11.94 -9.39
N ALA A 281 -8.68 -13.05 -9.91
CA ALA A 281 -9.35 -13.91 -10.89
C ALA A 281 -10.73 -14.36 -10.41
N GLY A 282 -10.87 -14.83 -9.17
CA GLY A 282 -12.16 -15.21 -8.59
C GLY A 282 -13.11 -14.05 -8.24
N LYS A 283 -12.67 -12.80 -8.40
CA LYS A 283 -13.45 -11.58 -8.15
C LYS A 283 -13.80 -10.80 -9.41
N VAL A 284 -13.19 -11.12 -10.56
CA VAL A 284 -13.57 -10.55 -11.84
C VAL A 284 -14.85 -11.26 -12.30
N HIS A 285 -15.86 -10.48 -12.69
CA HIS A 285 -17.03 -11.01 -13.37
C HIS A 285 -16.71 -11.07 -14.87
N GLY A 286 -16.40 -12.26 -15.41
CA GLY A 286 -16.09 -12.47 -16.83
C GLY A 286 -15.03 -13.55 -17.08
N ASP A 287 -14.65 -13.74 -18.35
CA ASP A 287 -13.75 -14.82 -18.79
C ASP A 287 -12.25 -14.46 -18.69
N ASP A 288 -11.92 -13.19 -18.41
CA ASP A 288 -10.53 -12.71 -18.33
C ASP A 288 -10.02 -12.66 -16.87
N PRO A 289 -9.19 -13.62 -16.44
CA PRO A 289 -8.66 -13.65 -15.07
C PRO A 289 -7.67 -12.51 -14.77
N TYR A 290 -7.21 -11.79 -15.79
CA TYR A 290 -6.26 -10.68 -15.70
C TYR A 290 -6.89 -9.33 -16.04
N ALA A 291 -8.23 -9.22 -16.01
CA ALA A 291 -8.95 -8.02 -16.44
C ALA A 291 -8.45 -6.71 -15.80
N LEU A 292 -8.04 -6.74 -14.53
CA LEU A 292 -7.48 -5.56 -13.86
C LEU A 292 -6.10 -5.16 -14.40
N TYR A 293 -5.26 -6.14 -14.73
CA TYR A 293 -3.96 -5.91 -15.37
C TYR A 293 -4.12 -5.35 -16.79
N HIS A 294 -4.99 -5.97 -17.59
CA HIS A 294 -5.30 -5.48 -18.94
C HIS A 294 -5.98 -4.12 -18.93
N TRP A 295 -6.81 -3.82 -17.92
CA TRP A 295 -7.38 -2.49 -17.74
C TRP A 295 -6.29 -1.43 -17.54
N TRP A 296 -5.26 -1.74 -16.75
CA TRP A 296 -4.14 -0.83 -16.56
C TRP A 296 -3.34 -0.61 -17.85
N LEU A 297 -3.06 -1.67 -18.62
CA LEU A 297 -2.40 -1.56 -19.93
C LEU A 297 -3.13 -0.57 -20.86
N ARG A 298 -4.46 -0.60 -20.86
CA ARG A 298 -5.28 0.33 -21.67
C ARG A 298 -5.17 1.80 -21.25
N GLN A 299 -4.62 2.11 -20.07
CA GLN A 299 -4.45 3.49 -19.60
C GLN A 299 -3.23 4.20 -20.22
N ILE A 300 -2.42 3.51 -21.04
CA ILE A 300 -1.19 4.05 -21.62
C ILE A 300 -1.38 5.38 -22.37
N GLY A 301 -2.52 5.56 -23.03
CA GLY A 301 -2.85 6.79 -23.77
C GLY A 301 -3.07 8.03 -22.90
N GLU A 302 -3.32 7.85 -21.60
CA GLU A 302 -3.52 8.94 -20.64
C GLU A 302 -2.19 9.44 -20.04
N ILE A 303 -1.07 8.76 -20.32
CA ILE A 303 0.22 9.01 -19.68
C ILE A 303 0.92 10.23 -20.26
N LYS A 304 1.31 11.16 -19.38
CA LYS A 304 2.10 12.35 -19.71
C LYS A 304 3.58 12.08 -19.45
N GLY A 305 4.45 12.90 -20.06
CA GLY A 305 5.90 12.66 -20.11
C GLY A 305 6.58 12.34 -18.77
N GLY A 306 6.23 13.06 -17.69
CA GLY A 306 6.81 12.84 -16.36
C GLY A 306 6.39 11.53 -15.69
N HIS A 307 5.40 10.83 -16.24
CA HIS A 307 4.75 9.67 -15.63
C HIS A 307 5.02 8.35 -16.37
N ARG A 308 5.84 8.37 -17.43
CA ARG A 308 6.16 7.19 -18.27
C ARG A 308 6.80 6.05 -17.46
N TYR A 309 7.80 6.35 -16.64
CA TYR A 309 8.42 5.37 -15.74
C TYR A 309 7.40 4.81 -14.74
N PHE A 310 6.60 5.68 -14.13
CA PHE A 310 5.61 5.28 -13.12
C PHE A 310 4.52 4.38 -13.71
N PHE A 311 4.15 4.56 -14.98
CA PHE A 311 3.26 3.62 -15.67
C PHE A 311 3.84 2.21 -15.71
N LEU A 312 5.10 2.06 -16.14
CA LEU A 312 5.79 0.77 -16.18
C LEU A 312 5.93 0.16 -14.77
N MET A 313 6.28 0.98 -13.78
CA MET A 313 6.35 0.54 -12.39
C MET A 313 4.98 0.03 -11.89
N CYS A 314 3.89 0.77 -12.15
CA CYS A 314 2.53 0.35 -11.79
C CYS A 314 2.09 -0.90 -12.57
N LEU A 315 2.53 -1.06 -13.81
CA LEU A 315 2.27 -2.26 -14.61
C LEU A 315 2.86 -3.52 -13.95
N ALA A 316 4.09 -3.43 -13.44
CA ALA A 316 4.71 -4.51 -12.66
C ALA A 316 3.93 -4.84 -11.37
N ILE A 317 3.43 -3.81 -10.68
CA ILE A 317 2.62 -3.98 -9.48
C ILE A 317 1.31 -4.70 -9.82
N TYR A 318 0.61 -4.30 -10.88
CA TYR A 318 -0.63 -4.95 -11.32
C TYR A 318 -0.39 -6.39 -11.79
N ALA A 319 0.69 -6.65 -12.53
CA ALA A 319 1.08 -8.00 -12.93
C ALA A 319 1.27 -8.90 -11.71
N TYR A 320 2.01 -8.43 -10.70
CA TYR A 320 2.21 -9.19 -9.47
C TYR A 320 0.90 -9.46 -8.72
N LYS A 321 0.03 -8.43 -8.62
CA LYS A 321 -1.28 -8.53 -7.97
C LYS A 321 -2.20 -9.52 -8.68
N CYS A 322 -2.20 -9.54 -10.00
CA CYS A 322 -3.06 -10.40 -10.83
C CYS A 322 -2.45 -11.78 -11.10
N GLY A 323 -1.19 -12.02 -10.73
CA GLY A 323 -0.52 -13.30 -10.97
C GLY A 323 -0.03 -13.49 -12.41
N VAL A 324 0.12 -12.40 -13.17
CA VAL A 324 0.70 -12.42 -14.52
C VAL A 324 2.18 -12.80 -14.41
N SER A 325 2.65 -13.70 -15.28
CA SER A 325 4.04 -14.16 -15.23
C SER A 325 5.03 -13.01 -15.50
N LYS A 326 6.20 -13.05 -14.86
CA LYS A 326 7.26 -12.05 -15.12
C LYS A 326 7.71 -12.04 -16.58
N GLN A 327 7.61 -13.18 -17.28
CA GLN A 327 7.89 -13.29 -18.70
C GLN A 327 6.88 -12.49 -19.53
N GLN A 328 5.58 -12.67 -19.28
CA GLN A 328 4.52 -11.93 -19.97
C GLN A 328 4.64 -10.43 -19.69
N LEU A 329 4.80 -10.04 -18.42
CA LEU A 329 5.03 -8.65 -18.04
C LEU A 329 6.20 -8.01 -18.80
N ARG A 330 7.31 -8.73 -18.96
CA ARG A 330 8.48 -8.19 -19.67
C ARG A 330 8.19 -7.96 -21.15
N GLN A 331 7.34 -8.78 -21.77
CA GLN A 331 6.90 -8.58 -23.15
C GLN A 331 5.99 -7.36 -23.23
N ASP A 332 4.96 -7.28 -22.40
CA ASP A 332 4.00 -6.18 -22.38
C ASP A 332 4.68 -4.83 -22.05
N MET A 333 5.70 -4.83 -21.18
CA MET A 333 6.50 -3.64 -20.87
C MET A 333 7.31 -3.13 -22.07
N LYS A 334 7.80 -4.02 -22.94
CA LYS A 334 8.54 -3.60 -24.14
C LYS A 334 7.59 -2.95 -25.15
N GLU A 335 6.43 -3.54 -25.35
CA GLU A 335 5.39 -2.98 -26.23
C GLU A 335 4.93 -1.62 -25.70
N ALA A 336 4.64 -1.52 -24.40
CA ALA A 336 4.29 -0.24 -23.77
C ALA A 336 5.45 0.78 -23.83
N PHE A 337 6.70 0.32 -23.75
CA PHE A 337 7.87 1.21 -23.81
C PHE A 337 7.96 1.95 -25.14
N ASP A 338 7.73 1.25 -26.26
CA ASP A 338 7.77 1.84 -27.60
C ASP A 338 6.75 3.00 -27.74
N ASP A 339 5.54 2.82 -27.21
CA ASP A 339 4.50 3.87 -27.18
C ASP A 339 4.88 5.03 -26.25
N LEU A 340 5.37 4.72 -25.05
CA LEU A 340 5.74 5.73 -24.05
C LEU A 340 6.93 6.58 -24.49
N GLN A 341 7.85 6.04 -25.29
CA GLN A 341 8.97 6.82 -25.84
C GLN A 341 8.49 7.98 -26.72
N MET A 342 7.33 7.85 -27.38
CA MET A 342 6.75 8.90 -28.21
C MET A 342 6.17 10.06 -27.41
N VAL A 343 5.89 9.85 -26.11
CA VAL A 343 5.40 10.89 -25.22
C VAL A 343 6.55 11.82 -24.81
N LYS A 344 6.47 13.08 -25.25
CA LYS A 344 7.52 14.10 -25.05
C LYS A 344 7.79 14.37 -23.56
N HIS A 345 9.07 14.40 -23.20
CA HIS A 345 9.58 14.77 -21.88
C HIS A 345 11.08 15.10 -21.98
N GLU A 346 11.61 15.85 -21.02
CA GLU A 346 13.03 16.26 -20.99
C GLU A 346 13.99 15.07 -20.83
N ASN A 347 13.67 14.14 -19.92
CA ASN A 347 14.45 12.92 -19.74
C ASN A 347 14.09 11.88 -20.81
N ALA A 348 15.06 11.17 -21.38
CA ALA A 348 14.79 10.01 -22.24
C ALA A 348 14.31 8.80 -21.41
N LEU A 349 13.41 7.99 -21.98
CA LEU A 349 13.04 6.69 -21.41
C LEU A 349 13.93 5.61 -22.06
N THR A 350 14.54 4.75 -21.24
CA THR A 350 15.59 3.80 -21.62
C THR A 350 15.26 2.37 -21.18
N GLU A 351 15.98 1.37 -21.70
CA GLU A 351 15.81 -0.01 -21.23
C GLU A 351 16.12 -0.20 -19.74
N GLU A 352 16.93 0.67 -19.15
CA GLU A 352 17.22 0.65 -17.72
C GLU A 352 15.96 0.93 -16.90
N ASP A 353 15.06 1.79 -17.40
CA ASP A 353 13.76 2.07 -16.78
C ASP A 353 12.88 0.82 -16.74
N ILE A 354 12.91 -0.02 -17.78
CA ILE A 354 12.21 -1.33 -17.77
C ILE A 354 12.81 -2.23 -16.68
N ARG A 355 14.14 -2.30 -16.58
CA ARG A 355 14.82 -3.14 -15.57
C ARG A 355 14.47 -2.67 -14.16
N SER A 356 14.51 -1.36 -13.91
CA SER A 356 14.13 -0.75 -12.65
C SER A 356 12.66 -0.98 -12.32
N ALA A 357 11.75 -0.79 -13.29
CA ALA A 357 10.32 -1.03 -13.09
C ALA A 357 10.01 -2.52 -12.78
N LEU A 358 10.76 -3.46 -13.37
CA LEU A 358 10.64 -4.89 -13.08
C LEU A 358 11.01 -5.24 -11.62
N GLU A 359 11.76 -4.40 -10.91
CA GLU A 359 12.02 -4.57 -9.47
C GLU A 359 10.74 -4.36 -8.64
N ALA A 360 9.76 -3.62 -9.16
CA ALA A 360 8.46 -3.44 -8.51
C ALA A 360 7.52 -4.66 -8.66
N TYR A 361 7.92 -5.68 -9.43
CA TYR A 361 7.27 -7.01 -9.42
C TYR A 361 7.63 -7.77 -8.13
N ASP A 362 7.22 -7.20 -6.99
CA ASP A 362 7.55 -7.70 -5.66
C ASP A 362 6.33 -7.59 -4.72
N LYS A 363 6.29 -8.49 -3.73
CA LYS A 363 5.29 -8.53 -2.66
C LYS A 363 5.24 -7.27 -1.80
N GLU A 364 6.31 -6.47 -1.75
CA GLU A 364 6.37 -5.25 -0.93
C GLU A 364 5.45 -4.16 -1.49
N TYR A 365 5.31 -4.10 -2.81
CA TYR A 365 4.44 -3.15 -3.51
C TYR A 365 2.97 -3.57 -3.54
N TYR A 366 2.65 -4.72 -2.91
CA TYR A 366 1.30 -5.27 -2.87
C TYR A 366 0.25 -4.32 -2.26
N ASN A 367 0.66 -3.50 -1.29
CA ASN A 367 -0.23 -2.58 -0.58
C ASN A 367 -0.38 -1.21 -1.23
N PHE A 368 0.18 -1.00 -2.44
CA PHE A 368 -0.02 0.24 -3.19
C PHE A 368 -1.51 0.54 -3.33
N THR A 369 -1.93 1.69 -2.80
CA THR A 369 -3.32 2.11 -2.81
C THR A 369 -3.67 2.75 -4.14
N ILE A 370 -4.97 2.86 -4.42
CA ILE A 370 -5.46 3.64 -5.56
C ILE A 370 -4.92 5.07 -5.50
N SER A 371 -4.89 5.68 -4.31
CA SER A 371 -4.38 7.04 -4.13
C SER A 371 -2.91 7.17 -4.48
N ASP A 372 -2.09 6.16 -4.15
CA ASP A 372 -0.66 6.16 -4.49
C ASP A 372 -0.47 6.03 -6.01
N ILE A 373 -1.26 5.18 -6.67
CA ILE A 373 -1.22 5.00 -8.14
C ILE A 373 -1.62 6.30 -8.84
N GLU A 374 -2.75 6.91 -8.42
CA GLU A 374 -3.23 8.19 -8.97
C GLU A 374 -2.15 9.28 -8.82
N ALA A 375 -1.51 9.38 -7.64
CA ALA A 375 -0.48 10.38 -7.38
C ALA A 375 0.79 10.19 -8.23
N LEU A 376 1.21 8.94 -8.47
CA LEU A 376 2.42 8.67 -9.25
C LEU A 376 2.21 8.81 -10.76
N THR A 377 1.02 8.46 -11.24
CA THR A 377 0.76 8.29 -12.68
C THR A 377 -0.05 9.43 -13.29
N ASP A 378 -0.66 10.28 -12.46
CA ASP A 378 -1.64 11.31 -12.86
C ASP A 378 -2.87 10.72 -13.59
N VAL A 379 -3.08 9.39 -13.51
CA VAL A 379 -4.25 8.70 -14.06
C VAL A 379 -5.34 8.65 -13.01
N ARG A 380 -6.48 9.27 -13.29
CA ARG A 380 -7.64 9.26 -12.39
C ARG A 380 -8.32 7.88 -12.41
N ILE A 381 -8.54 7.30 -11.22
CA ILE A 381 -9.24 6.02 -11.08
C ILE A 381 -10.58 6.27 -10.40
N GLU A 382 -11.67 6.04 -11.14
CA GLU A 382 -13.01 6.16 -10.57
C GLU A 382 -13.24 5.09 -9.50
N ARG A 383 -13.66 5.56 -8.31
CA ARG A 383 -13.95 4.67 -7.18
C ARG A 383 -15.41 4.26 -7.23
N ASN A 384 -15.68 2.97 -7.12
CA ASN A 384 -17.04 2.48 -6.89
C ASN A 384 -17.66 3.18 -5.68
N LYS A 385 -18.76 3.90 -5.89
CA LYS A 385 -19.53 4.54 -4.81
C LYS A 385 -20.06 3.45 -3.88
N ARG A 386 -19.47 3.32 -2.71
CA ARG A 386 -20.04 2.51 -1.62
C ARG A 386 -21.12 3.36 -0.96
N ASN A 387 -22.28 2.77 -0.66
CA ASN A 387 -23.41 3.45 -0.04
C ASN A 387 -23.19 3.85 1.44
N GLY A 388 -21.97 3.66 1.97
CA GLY A 388 -21.55 4.05 3.32
C GLY A 388 -22.18 3.23 4.45
N ARG A 389 -23.09 2.30 4.16
CA ARG A 389 -23.82 1.55 5.18
C ARG A 389 -22.92 0.54 5.87
N SER A 390 -23.06 0.45 7.19
CA SER A 390 -22.41 -0.60 7.97
C SER A 390 -22.94 -1.99 7.54
N GLN A 391 -22.14 -3.04 7.75
CA GLN A 391 -22.58 -4.43 7.49
C GLN A 391 -23.90 -4.74 8.23
N LYS A 392 -24.06 -4.22 9.45
CA LYS A 392 -25.27 -4.37 10.27
C LYS A 392 -26.51 -3.79 9.58
N GLU A 393 -26.40 -2.59 9.03
CA GLU A 393 -27.50 -1.95 8.29
C GLU A 393 -27.82 -2.65 6.98
N HIS A 394 -26.80 -3.16 6.29
CA HIS A 394 -26.98 -3.93 5.07
C HIS A 394 -27.76 -5.22 5.35
N LEU A 395 -27.37 -5.97 6.39
CA LEU A 395 -28.09 -7.19 6.82
C LEU A 395 -29.51 -6.88 7.33
N LYS A 396 -29.70 -5.77 8.04
CA LYS A 396 -31.04 -5.34 8.50
C LYS A 396 -31.97 -5.10 7.32
N ARG A 397 -31.50 -4.41 6.28
CA ARG A 397 -32.26 -4.19 5.04
C ARG A 397 -32.52 -5.49 4.28
N ALA A 398 -31.51 -6.33 4.11
CA ALA A 398 -31.67 -7.61 3.43
C ALA A 398 -32.71 -8.49 4.12
N ARG A 399 -32.70 -8.54 5.46
CA ARG A 399 -33.72 -9.25 6.26
C ARG A 399 -35.12 -8.62 6.13
N ALA A 400 -35.20 -7.29 6.12
CA ALA A 400 -36.49 -6.61 5.93
C ALA A 400 -37.09 -6.89 4.54
N VAL A 401 -36.29 -6.83 3.48
CA VAL A 401 -36.71 -7.21 2.12
C VAL A 401 -37.10 -8.68 2.07
N GLN A 402 -36.30 -9.56 2.68
CA GLN A 402 -36.61 -10.98 2.76
C GLN A 402 -37.93 -11.27 3.49
N GLU A 403 -38.27 -10.53 4.54
CA GLU A 403 -39.55 -10.68 5.24
C GLU A 403 -40.73 -10.15 4.41
N VAL A 404 -40.52 -9.12 3.59
CA VAL A 404 -41.52 -8.64 2.63
C VAL A 404 -41.75 -9.64 1.51
N ASP A 405 -40.66 -10.17 0.92
CA ASP A 405 -40.73 -11.13 -0.17
C ASP A 405 -41.22 -12.53 0.29
N TYR A 406 -40.95 -12.88 1.55
CA TYR A 406 -41.24 -14.18 2.14
C TYR A 406 -41.81 -14.06 3.55
N PRO A 407 -43.03 -13.51 3.69
CA PRO A 407 -43.65 -13.26 4.98
C PRO A 407 -43.81 -14.54 5.80
N GLY A 408 -43.49 -14.48 7.10
CA GLY A 408 -43.58 -15.65 7.98
C GLY A 408 -42.49 -16.70 7.73
N GLY A 409 -41.42 -16.34 7.02
CA GLY A 409 -40.28 -17.21 6.75
C GLY A 409 -40.57 -18.33 5.75
N THR A 410 -41.51 -18.12 4.82
CA THR A 410 -41.88 -19.09 3.77
C THR A 410 -40.69 -19.55 2.92
N TRP A 411 -39.66 -18.71 2.77
CA TRP A 411 -38.39 -19.10 2.15
C TRP A 411 -37.71 -20.32 2.80
N ARG A 412 -37.93 -20.55 4.11
CA ARG A 412 -37.43 -21.73 4.84
C ARG A 412 -38.25 -22.99 4.59
N ARG A 413 -39.47 -22.83 4.08
CA ARG A 413 -40.43 -23.91 3.81
C ARG A 413 -40.40 -24.37 2.34
N LYS A 414 -39.68 -23.65 1.47
CA LYS A 414 -39.53 -23.99 0.05
C LYS A 414 -38.97 -25.41 -0.11
N GLY A 415 -39.74 -26.30 -0.76
CA GLY A 415 -39.40 -27.72 -0.96
C GLY A 415 -39.66 -28.65 0.24
N ALA A 416 -40.15 -28.15 1.37
CA ALA A 416 -40.50 -29.00 2.52
C ALA A 416 -41.79 -29.80 2.28
N GLU A 417 -42.77 -29.19 1.62
CA GLU A 417 -44.04 -29.82 1.25
C GLU A 417 -43.86 -30.86 0.14
N GLU A 418 -43.01 -30.61 -0.86
CA GLU A 418 -42.66 -31.58 -1.90
C GLU A 418 -42.00 -32.83 -1.31
N LYS A 419 -41.02 -32.65 -0.42
CA LYS A 419 -40.35 -33.77 0.25
C LYS A 419 -41.30 -34.53 1.18
N LYS A 420 -42.24 -33.83 1.84
CA LYS A 420 -43.30 -34.45 2.63
C LYS A 420 -44.22 -35.31 1.74
N ALA A 421 -44.67 -34.77 0.61
CA ALA A 421 -45.52 -35.48 -0.35
C ALA A 421 -44.81 -36.70 -0.96
N GLN A 422 -43.53 -36.56 -1.30
CA GLN A 422 -42.71 -37.63 -1.85
C GLN A 422 -42.52 -38.79 -0.86
N VAL A 423 -42.24 -38.51 0.42
CA VAL A 423 -42.16 -39.55 1.48
C VAL A 423 -43.52 -40.23 1.69
N TYR A 424 -44.61 -39.46 1.66
CA TYR A 424 -45.96 -40.00 1.83
C TYR A 424 -46.38 -40.90 0.66
N ALA A 425 -46.17 -40.46 -0.58
CA ALA A 425 -46.49 -41.22 -1.79
C ALA A 425 -45.69 -42.54 -1.85
N TRP A 426 -44.38 -42.47 -1.59
CA TRP A 426 -43.53 -43.67 -1.56
C TRP A 426 -44.03 -44.68 -0.52
N ARG A 427 -44.51 -44.22 0.65
CA ARG A 427 -45.05 -45.09 1.70
C ARG A 427 -46.39 -45.74 1.33
N GLN A 428 -47.21 -45.09 0.50
CA GLN A 428 -48.45 -45.70 -0.01
C GLN A 428 -48.16 -46.81 -1.02
N GLU A 429 -47.17 -46.60 -1.88
CA GLU A 429 -46.73 -47.60 -2.86
C GLU A 429 -45.95 -48.77 -2.24
N HIS A 430 -45.33 -48.54 -1.06
CA HIS A 430 -44.52 -49.53 -0.35
C HIS A 430 -44.99 -49.70 1.11
N PRO A 431 -46.14 -50.35 1.35
CA PRO A 431 -46.75 -50.46 2.70
C PRO A 431 -45.85 -51.15 3.75
N GLU A 432 -45.03 -52.10 3.31
CA GLU A 432 -44.07 -52.86 4.14
C GLU A 432 -42.64 -52.28 4.09
N GLY A 433 -42.44 -51.18 3.36
CA GLY A 433 -41.13 -50.57 3.14
C GLY A 433 -40.54 -49.91 4.39
N ARG A 434 -39.23 -50.06 4.61
CA ARG A 434 -38.54 -49.42 5.75
C ARG A 434 -38.01 -48.04 5.35
N LYS A 435 -37.74 -47.18 6.35
CA LYS A 435 -37.12 -45.85 6.17
C LYS A 435 -35.82 -45.90 5.36
N ALA A 436 -35.06 -46.99 5.48
CA ALA A 436 -33.82 -47.20 4.73
C ALA A 436 -34.07 -47.45 3.23
N ASP A 437 -35.15 -48.14 2.88
CA ASP A 437 -35.53 -48.42 1.50
C ASP A 437 -36.00 -47.13 0.82
N CYS A 438 -36.80 -46.32 1.53
CA CYS A 438 -37.20 -44.99 1.06
C CYS A 438 -36.00 -44.09 0.75
N HIS A 439 -34.94 -44.13 1.57
CA HIS A 439 -33.71 -43.39 1.30
C HIS A 439 -33.02 -43.86 0.02
N ARG A 440 -32.90 -45.17 -0.16
CA ARG A 440 -32.26 -45.76 -1.34
C ARG A 440 -33.01 -45.41 -2.63
N ASP A 441 -34.33 -45.37 -2.57
CA ASP A 441 -35.17 -45.22 -3.76
C ASP A 441 -35.43 -43.74 -4.10
N THR A 442 -35.54 -42.85 -3.09
CA THR A 442 -35.86 -41.43 -3.29
C THR A 442 -34.65 -40.50 -3.23
N GLY A 443 -33.51 -40.97 -2.71
CA GLY A 443 -32.31 -40.16 -2.45
C GLY A 443 -32.48 -39.09 -1.36
N LEU A 444 -33.62 -39.08 -0.64
CA LEU A 444 -33.90 -38.10 0.40
C LEU A 444 -33.04 -38.35 1.65
N ASP A 445 -32.59 -37.27 2.29
CA ASP A 445 -31.80 -37.37 3.53
C ASP A 445 -32.55 -38.17 4.62
N PRO A 446 -31.91 -39.13 5.32
CA PRO A 446 -32.56 -39.96 6.33
C PRO A 446 -33.25 -39.17 7.46
N LYS A 447 -32.78 -37.96 7.81
CA LYS A 447 -33.45 -37.09 8.79
C LYS A 447 -34.73 -36.51 8.23
N THR A 448 -34.76 -36.18 6.93
CA THR A 448 -35.98 -35.71 6.25
C THR A 448 -37.03 -36.81 6.18
N ILE A 449 -36.63 -38.04 5.84
CA ILE A 449 -37.53 -39.20 5.81
C ILE A 449 -38.08 -39.47 7.21
N ARG A 450 -37.22 -39.51 8.24
CA ARG A 450 -37.66 -39.73 9.63
C ARG A 450 -38.63 -38.65 10.11
N LYS A 451 -38.42 -37.40 9.72
CA LYS A 451 -39.27 -36.25 10.07
C LYS A 451 -40.69 -36.38 9.50
N TRP A 452 -40.82 -36.84 8.26
CA TRP A 452 -42.11 -36.87 7.55
C TRP A 452 -42.78 -38.25 7.48
N TRP A 453 -42.10 -39.31 7.93
CA TRP A 453 -42.55 -40.70 7.79
C TRP A 453 -43.99 -40.94 8.23
N ASP A 454 -44.38 -40.37 9.37
CA ASP A 454 -45.69 -40.57 10.01
C ASP A 454 -46.63 -39.39 9.81
N THR A 455 -46.29 -38.46 8.91
CA THR A 455 -47.09 -37.27 8.66
C THR A 455 -47.98 -37.46 7.44
N VAL A 456 -49.30 -37.37 7.64
CA VAL A 456 -50.28 -37.34 6.54
C VAL A 456 -50.40 -35.88 6.02
N PRO A 457 -50.41 -35.63 4.70
CA PRO A 457 -50.74 -34.32 4.15
C PRO A 457 -52.19 -33.92 4.53
N GLU A 458 -52.39 -32.68 4.98
CA GLU A 458 -53.75 -32.19 5.29
C GLU A 458 -54.53 -31.99 3.98
N GLY A 459 -55.69 -32.64 3.84
CA GLY A 459 -56.56 -32.54 2.66
C GLY A 459 -57.09 -33.87 2.07
N HIS A 460 -56.65 -35.04 2.54
CA HIS A 460 -57.19 -36.32 2.07
C HIS A 460 -58.33 -36.84 2.96
N ILE A 461 -59.57 -36.52 2.59
CA ILE A 461 -60.76 -37.26 3.05
C ILE A 461 -60.74 -38.61 2.34
N THR A 462 -60.54 -39.70 3.09
CA THR A 462 -60.71 -41.06 2.57
C THR A 462 -62.15 -41.51 2.82
N VAL A 463 -63.01 -41.41 1.79
CA VAL A 463 -64.31 -42.09 1.80
C VAL A 463 -64.07 -43.55 1.41
N LYS A 464 -64.19 -44.48 2.37
CA LYS A 464 -64.27 -45.91 2.08
C LYS A 464 -65.64 -46.22 1.48
N ILE A 465 -65.75 -46.25 0.16
CA ILE A 465 -66.91 -46.85 -0.50
C ILE A 465 -66.73 -48.37 -0.42
N ARG A 466 -67.51 -49.04 0.43
CA ARG A 466 -67.75 -50.48 0.29
C ARG A 466 -68.83 -50.66 -0.78
N PRO A 467 -68.63 -51.46 -1.84
CA PRO A 467 -69.73 -51.80 -2.74
C PRO A 467 -70.83 -52.48 -1.91
N SER A 468 -72.09 -52.02 -2.05
CA SER A 468 -73.21 -52.73 -1.42
C SER A 468 -73.34 -54.11 -2.05
N GLN A 469 -73.64 -55.12 -1.24
CA GLN A 469 -73.89 -56.51 -1.64
C GLN A 469 -74.78 -56.63 -2.90
N ALA A 470 -75.76 -55.72 -3.04
CA ALA A 470 -76.66 -55.64 -4.20
C ALA A 470 -75.95 -55.46 -5.56
N LEU A 471 -74.78 -54.80 -5.61
CA LEU A 471 -74.01 -54.59 -6.85
C LEU A 471 -73.16 -55.83 -7.20
N SER A 472 -72.68 -56.56 -6.19
CA SER A 472 -71.99 -57.84 -6.38
C SER A 472 -72.95 -58.93 -6.84
N ASP A 473 -74.17 -58.95 -6.32
CA ASP A 473 -75.18 -59.96 -6.69
C ASP A 473 -75.67 -59.76 -8.14
N LEU A 474 -75.80 -58.51 -8.60
CA LEU A 474 -76.15 -58.18 -10.00
C LEU A 474 -75.09 -58.64 -11.01
N LEU A 475 -73.80 -58.48 -10.69
CA LEU A 475 -72.70 -58.91 -11.56
C LEU A 475 -72.58 -60.45 -11.64
N VAL A 476 -72.95 -61.16 -10.57
CA VAL A 476 -72.96 -62.63 -10.55
C VAL A 476 -74.15 -63.20 -11.35
N GLU A 477 -75.31 -62.53 -11.36
CA GLU A 477 -76.44 -62.94 -12.20
C GLU A 477 -76.22 -62.71 -13.70
N GLU A 478 -75.55 -61.62 -14.11
CA GLU A 478 -75.20 -61.40 -15.51
C GLU A 478 -74.17 -62.43 -16.01
N PHE A 479 -73.20 -62.82 -15.19
CA PHE A 479 -72.21 -63.84 -15.56
C PHE A 479 -72.80 -65.25 -15.72
N LYS A 480 -73.94 -65.55 -15.07
CA LYS A 480 -74.63 -66.85 -15.21
C LYS A 480 -75.55 -66.94 -16.43
N LYS A 481 -75.89 -65.83 -17.07
CA LYS A 481 -76.72 -65.82 -18.29
C LYS A 481 -75.92 -65.90 -19.60
N GLY A 482 -74.59 -66.00 -19.51
CA GLY A 482 -73.68 -66.09 -20.65
C GLY A 482 -72.95 -67.43 -20.81
N LEU A 483 -73.39 -68.51 -20.14
CA LEU A 483 -72.88 -69.87 -20.29
C LEU A 483 -74.01 -70.85 -20.62
#